data_AF-A0A934DVV2-F1
#
_entry.id   AF-A0A934DVV2-F1
#
_cell.length_a   1.000
_cell.length_b   1.000
_cell.length_c   1.000
_cell.angle_alpha   90.00
_cell.angle_beta   90.00
_cell.angle_gamma   90.00
#
_symmetry.space_group_name_H-M   'P 1'
#
loop_
_entity.id
_entity.type
_entity.pdbx_description
1 polymer ?
#
loop_
_entity_poly.entity_id
_entity_poly.type
_entity_poly.pdbx_seq_one_letter_code
_entity_poly.pdbx_strand_id
1 'polypeptide(L)'
;MASLNETLDDDPAPFPQLDPAEAARLIRVAVARRASFAGAPFPVRLFDRGADGIPRLVIERFGTALRVSGGPEKAPLLPAIRGALGDPPELFHRFGHLAMGGPDAGQRIVVEHGLRFEVGLLPHRNSGLFLE
;
A
#
# COMPACT_ATOMS: atom_id res chain seq x y z
N MET A 1 -42.96 -19.73 -21.45
CA MET A 1 -41.89 -18.72 -21.64
C MET A 1 -41.07 -18.69 -20.37
N ALA A 2 -39.91 -19.36 -20.35
CA ALA A 2 -38.99 -19.32 -19.23
C ALA A 2 -37.95 -18.23 -19.51
N SER A 3 -37.90 -17.21 -18.67
CA SER A 3 -36.90 -16.14 -18.74
C SER A 3 -35.57 -16.67 -18.24
N LEU A 4 -34.61 -16.78 -19.16
CA LEU A 4 -33.19 -16.97 -18.87
C LEU A 4 -32.63 -15.63 -18.38
N ASN A 5 -32.61 -15.43 -17.07
CA ASN A 5 -31.67 -14.49 -16.44
C ASN A 5 -30.35 -15.26 -16.27
N GLU A 6 -29.54 -15.33 -17.32
CA GLU A 6 -28.11 -15.58 -17.15
C GLU A 6 -27.52 -14.32 -16.51
N THR A 7 -27.31 -14.40 -15.20
CA THR A 7 -26.35 -13.55 -14.50
C THR A 7 -25.01 -13.84 -15.15
N LEU A 8 -24.53 -12.90 -15.96
CA LEU A 8 -23.13 -12.85 -16.38
C LEU A 8 -22.30 -12.66 -15.11
N ASP A 9 -21.92 -13.77 -14.48
CA ASP A 9 -20.78 -13.83 -13.60
C ASP A 9 -19.55 -13.57 -14.48
N ASP A 10 -19.31 -12.29 -14.78
CA ASP A 10 -18.03 -11.80 -15.29
C ASP A 10 -16.99 -12.02 -14.18
N ASP A 11 -16.58 -13.27 -14.01
CA ASP A 11 -15.40 -13.62 -13.25
C ASP A 11 -14.24 -12.84 -13.90
N PRO A 12 -13.66 -11.83 -13.22
CA PRO A 12 -12.58 -11.08 -13.83
C PRO A 12 -11.44 -12.07 -14.09
N ALA A 13 -11.02 -12.17 -15.35
CA ALA A 13 -9.93 -13.02 -15.76
C ALA A 13 -8.77 -12.89 -14.76
N PRO A 14 -8.14 -14.01 -14.33
CA PRO A 14 -7.08 -13.97 -13.36
C PRO A 14 -5.98 -13.03 -13.88
N PHE A 15 -5.77 -11.91 -13.18
CA PHE A 15 -4.66 -11.02 -13.49
C PHE A 15 -3.38 -11.87 -13.49
N PRO A 16 -2.49 -11.72 -14.50
CA PRO A 16 -1.25 -12.47 -14.52
C PRO A 16 -0.53 -12.25 -13.20
N GLN A 17 -0.28 -13.35 -12.51
CA GLN A 17 0.25 -13.32 -11.16
C GLN A 17 1.68 -12.77 -11.23
N LEU A 18 1.89 -11.59 -10.66
CA LEU A 18 3.20 -10.96 -10.63
C LEU A 18 4.16 -11.82 -9.80
N ASP A 19 5.34 -12.11 -10.35
CA ASP A 19 6.39 -12.82 -9.62
C ASP A 19 6.84 -12.03 -8.36
N PRO A 20 6.85 -12.64 -7.16
CA PRO A 20 7.31 -12.00 -5.94
C PRO A 20 8.73 -11.41 -6.02
N ALA A 21 9.66 -12.06 -6.74
CA ALA A 21 11.03 -11.55 -6.85
C ALA A 21 11.08 -10.25 -7.67
N GLU A 22 10.32 -10.21 -8.77
CA GLU A 22 10.16 -9.00 -9.57
C GLU A 22 9.46 -7.88 -8.79
N ALA A 23 8.41 -8.19 -8.03
CA ALA A 23 7.74 -7.22 -7.17
C ALA A 23 8.73 -6.58 -6.17
N ALA A 24 9.54 -7.41 -5.51
CA ALA A 24 10.57 -6.93 -4.58
C ALA A 24 11.63 -6.06 -5.26
N ARG A 25 12.04 -6.40 -6.49
CA ARG A 25 12.99 -5.60 -7.29
C ARG A 25 12.42 -4.21 -7.61
N LEU A 26 11.19 -4.14 -8.12
CA LEU A 26 10.51 -2.88 -8.43
C LEU A 26 10.37 -1.98 -7.19
N ILE A 27 10.02 -2.56 -6.05
CA ILE A 27 9.88 -1.83 -4.78
C ILE A 27 11.23 -1.25 -4.34
N ARG A 28 12.31 -2.05 -4.35
CA ARG A 28 13.65 -1.55 -4.00
C ARG A 28 14.07 -0.39 -4.89
N VAL A 29 13.82 -0.48 -6.20
CA VAL A 29 14.12 0.60 -7.15
C VAL A 29 13.30 1.86 -6.84
N ALA A 30 11.99 1.72 -6.62
CA ALA A 30 11.11 2.84 -6.32
C ALA A 30 11.47 3.55 -5.00
N VAL A 31 11.83 2.78 -3.96
CA VAL A 31 12.28 3.30 -2.67
C VAL A 31 13.62 4.00 -2.81
N ALA A 32 14.58 3.40 -3.52
CA ALA A 32 15.90 4.00 -3.75
C ALA A 32 15.80 5.34 -4.49
N ARG A 33 14.91 5.46 -5.49
CA ARG A 33 14.65 6.73 -6.19
C ARG A 33 14.16 7.85 -5.26
N ARG A 34 13.56 7.50 -4.12
CA ARG A 34 12.98 8.42 -3.14
C ARG A 34 13.80 8.49 -1.84
N ALA A 35 15.03 7.98 -1.85
CA ALA A 35 15.89 7.93 -0.66
C ALA A 35 16.16 9.32 -0.05
N SER A 36 16.15 10.38 -0.86
CA SER A 36 16.26 11.77 -0.37
C SER A 36 15.15 12.17 0.61
N PHE A 37 14.01 11.46 0.59
CA PHE A 37 12.87 11.70 1.47
C PHE A 37 12.82 10.74 2.67
N ALA A 38 13.82 9.87 2.86
CA ALA A 38 13.84 8.87 3.92
C ALA A 38 13.79 9.45 5.34
N GLY A 39 14.18 10.72 5.52
CA GLY A 39 14.13 11.47 6.78
C GLY A 39 13.09 12.59 6.82
N ALA A 40 12.22 12.72 5.79
CA ALA A 40 11.29 13.85 5.75
C ALA A 40 10.30 13.80 6.94
N PRO A 41 9.94 14.95 7.52
CA PRO A 41 8.99 15.02 8.65
C PRO A 41 7.53 14.83 8.22
N PHE A 42 7.27 14.92 6.92
CA PHE A 42 5.97 14.72 6.30
C PHE A 42 5.82 13.31 5.72
N PRO A 43 4.58 12.84 5.48
CA PRO A 43 4.34 11.56 4.86
C PRO A 43 4.81 11.53 3.41
N VAL A 44 5.29 10.38 2.95
CA VAL A 44 5.91 10.24 1.62
C VAL A 44 5.35 9.02 0.91
N ARG A 45 4.93 9.17 -0.34
CA ARG A 45 4.62 8.03 -1.22
C ARG A 45 5.93 7.44 -1.76
N LEU A 46 6.28 6.25 -1.28
CA LEU A 46 7.48 5.51 -1.66
C LEU A 46 7.28 4.65 -2.92
N PHE A 47 6.03 4.26 -3.20
CA PHE A 47 5.65 3.49 -4.39
C PHE A 47 4.25 3.91 -4.83
N ASP A 48 4.07 4.21 -6.12
CA ASP A 48 2.83 4.68 -6.73
C ASP A 48 2.42 3.84 -7.95
N ARG A 49 1.65 2.79 -7.67
CA ARG A 49 0.82 2.05 -8.63
C ARG A 49 1.58 1.72 -9.92
N GLY A 50 0.95 2.00 -11.06
CA GLY A 50 1.52 1.75 -12.38
C GLY A 50 2.73 2.62 -12.70
N ALA A 51 2.90 3.78 -12.06
CA ALA A 51 4.07 4.64 -12.28
C ALA A 51 5.37 3.97 -11.77
N ASP A 52 5.26 3.13 -10.73
CA ASP A 52 6.37 2.30 -10.23
C ASP A 52 6.30 0.83 -10.70
N GLY A 53 5.37 0.50 -11.61
CA GLY A 53 5.31 -0.79 -12.31
C GLY A 53 4.36 -1.84 -11.73
N ILE A 54 3.64 -1.57 -10.63
CA ILE A 54 2.65 -2.50 -10.07
C ILE A 54 1.30 -1.78 -9.91
N PRO A 55 0.35 -1.97 -10.85
CA PRO A 55 -0.96 -1.34 -10.77
C PRO A 55 -1.64 -1.59 -9.42
N ARG A 56 -2.32 -0.55 -8.94
CA ARG A 56 -3.11 -0.55 -7.69
C ARG A 56 -2.30 -0.83 -6.40
N LEU A 57 -0.98 -0.92 -6.43
CA LEU A 57 -0.14 -1.00 -5.23
C LEU A 57 0.35 0.40 -4.84
N VAL A 58 0.19 0.78 -3.58
CA VAL A 58 0.74 2.02 -3.03
C VAL A 58 1.51 1.69 -1.76
N ILE A 59 2.69 2.29 -1.59
CA ILE A 59 3.47 2.22 -0.36
C ILE A 59 3.74 3.64 0.12
N GLU A 60 3.35 3.93 1.34
CA GLU A 60 3.45 5.25 1.97
C GLU A 60 4.19 5.14 3.30
N ARG A 61 4.92 6.19 3.66
CA ARG A 61 5.64 6.33 4.94
C ARG A 61 5.02 7.44 5.76
N PHE A 62 4.77 7.18 7.03
CA PHE A 62 4.24 8.13 8.01
C PHE A 62 5.16 8.10 9.25
N GLY A 63 6.20 8.93 9.25
CA GLY A 63 7.29 8.83 10.24
C GLY A 63 8.05 7.51 10.10
N THR A 64 8.07 6.70 11.16
CA THR A 64 8.67 5.35 11.17
C THR A 64 7.73 4.26 10.67
N ALA A 65 6.43 4.54 10.56
CA ALA A 65 5.43 3.58 10.12
C ALA A 65 5.35 3.52 8.58
N LEU A 66 5.19 2.31 8.05
CA LEU A 66 4.89 2.09 6.63
C LEU A 66 3.47 1.58 6.45
N ARG A 67 2.81 2.05 5.41
CA ARG A 67 1.48 1.61 5.00
C ARG A 67 1.52 1.09 3.57
N VAL A 68 1.03 -0.11 3.37
CA VAL A 68 0.90 -0.76 2.06
C VAL A 68 -0.57 -0.90 1.73
N SER A 69 -1.00 -0.41 0.57
CA SER A 69 -2.40 -0.56 0.15
C SER A 69 -2.50 -1.07 -1.27
N GLY A 70 -3.52 -1.89 -1.53
CA GLY A 70 -3.86 -2.29 -2.88
C GLY A 70 -5.09 -3.16 -2.99
N GLY A 71 -5.27 -3.77 -4.16
CA GLY A 71 -6.33 -4.74 -4.39
C GLY A 71 -6.06 -6.08 -3.66
N PRO A 72 -7.10 -6.91 -3.43
CA PRO A 72 -6.96 -8.21 -2.79
C PRO A 72 -5.94 -9.12 -3.50
N GLU A 73 -5.78 -8.97 -4.82
CA GLU A 73 -4.81 -9.70 -5.63
C GLU A 73 -3.34 -9.45 -5.25
N LYS A 74 -3.06 -8.42 -4.43
CA LYS A 74 -1.71 -8.09 -3.96
C LYS A 74 -1.37 -8.72 -2.61
N ALA A 75 -2.33 -9.28 -1.89
CA ALA A 75 -2.09 -9.89 -0.58
C ALA A 75 -0.98 -10.97 -0.59
N PRO A 76 -0.89 -11.86 -1.59
CA PRO A 76 0.19 -12.86 -1.66
C PRO A 76 1.60 -12.26 -1.78
N LEU A 77 1.73 -11.00 -2.23
CA LEU A 77 3.03 -10.34 -2.37
C LEU A 77 3.55 -9.77 -1.05
N LEU A 78 2.76 -9.77 0.02
CA LEU A 78 3.10 -9.14 1.29
C LEU A 78 4.47 -9.57 1.85
N PRO A 79 4.87 -10.87 1.85
CA PRO A 79 6.20 -11.27 2.31
C PRO A 79 7.33 -10.63 1.49
N ALA A 80 7.18 -10.59 0.16
CA ALA A 80 8.17 -9.97 -0.73
C ALA A 80 8.23 -8.45 -0.55
N ILE A 81 7.08 -7.79 -0.37
CA ILE A 81 6.99 -6.36 -0.05
C ILE A 81 7.71 -6.07 1.27
N ARG A 82 7.42 -6.85 2.33
CA ARG A 82 8.05 -6.67 3.65
C ARG A 82 9.57 -6.82 3.58
N GLY A 83 10.06 -7.87 2.93
CA GLY A 83 11.50 -8.08 2.75
C GLY A 83 12.17 -6.99 1.90
N ALA A 84 11.50 -6.50 0.85
CA ALA A 84 12.01 -5.39 0.03
C ALA A 84 12.14 -4.07 0.80
N LEU A 85 11.31 -3.88 1.84
CA LEU A 85 11.34 -2.73 2.73
C LEU A 85 12.29 -2.90 3.93
N GLY A 86 13.01 -4.03 4.01
CA GLY A 86 13.97 -4.30 5.08
C GLY A 86 13.33 -4.67 6.42
N ASP A 87 12.22 -5.43 6.39
CA ASP A 87 11.51 -5.93 7.58
C ASP A 87 11.18 -4.83 8.61
N PRO A 88 10.44 -3.79 8.19
CA PRO A 88 10.08 -2.67 9.06
C PRO A 88 9.33 -3.15 10.31
N PRO A 89 9.63 -2.59 11.50
CA PRO A 89 8.95 -2.96 12.74
C PRO A 89 7.47 -2.57 12.71
N GLU A 90 7.14 -1.49 12.02
CA GLU A 90 5.78 -0.97 11.87
C GLU A 90 5.33 -1.02 10.42
N LEU A 91 4.63 -2.10 10.05
CA LEU A 91 4.03 -2.27 8.74
C LEU A 91 2.53 -2.48 8.87
N PHE A 92 1.77 -1.58 8.28
CA PHE A 92 0.33 -1.64 8.15
C PHE A 92 -0.02 -2.00 6.71
N HIS A 93 -1.01 -2.85 6.50
CA HIS A 93 -1.45 -3.19 5.16
C HIS A 93 -2.97 -3.29 5.01
N ARG A 94 -3.45 -2.94 3.81
CA ARG A 94 -4.85 -3.07 3.41
C ARG A 94 -4.95 -3.57 1.97
N PHE A 95 -5.45 -4.79 1.80
CA PHE A 95 -5.71 -5.41 0.50
C PHE A 95 -7.19 -5.80 0.40
N GLY A 96 -7.98 -4.97 -0.30
CA GLY A 96 -9.44 -5.12 -0.30
C GLY A 96 -10.03 -4.97 1.11
N HIS A 97 -10.63 -6.04 1.63
CA HIS A 97 -11.18 -6.12 3.00
C HIS A 97 -10.16 -6.60 4.05
N LEU A 98 -9.03 -7.17 3.61
CA LEU A 98 -7.98 -7.64 4.52
C LEU A 98 -7.19 -6.43 5.03
N ALA A 99 -7.26 -6.17 6.33
CA ALA A 99 -6.54 -5.10 7.01
C ALA A 99 -5.85 -5.64 8.26
N MET A 100 -4.54 -5.40 8.38
CA MET A 100 -3.75 -5.80 9.55
C MET A 100 -2.54 -4.88 9.69
N GLY A 101 -2.09 -4.63 10.92
CA GLY A 101 -0.98 -3.75 11.20
C GLY A 101 -0.48 -3.83 12.63
N GLY A 102 0.41 -2.91 12.99
CA GLY A 102 1.01 -2.79 14.31
C GLY A 102 0.06 -2.19 15.38
N PRO A 103 0.59 -1.72 16.52
CA PRO A 103 -0.22 -1.24 17.65
C PRO A 103 -1.13 -0.06 17.29
N ASP A 104 -2.20 0.11 18.07
CA ASP A 104 -3.12 1.27 18.08
C ASP A 104 -3.71 1.63 16.71
N ALA A 105 -3.94 0.63 15.85
CA ALA A 105 -4.42 0.81 14.47
C ALA A 105 -3.58 1.80 13.61
N GLY A 106 -2.37 2.11 14.05
CA GLY A 106 -1.48 3.05 13.37
C GLY A 106 -1.90 4.51 13.48
N GLN A 107 -2.43 4.96 14.63
CA GLN A 107 -2.61 6.40 14.88
C GLN A 107 -1.25 7.13 14.89
N ARG A 108 -1.06 8.14 14.05
CA ARG A 108 0.20 8.91 13.96
C ARG A 108 -0.08 10.41 13.91
N ILE A 109 0.82 11.18 14.50
CA ILE A 109 0.89 12.63 14.28
C ILE A 109 1.95 12.88 13.21
N VAL A 110 1.58 13.57 12.15
CA VAL A 110 2.47 13.92 11.04
C VAL A 110 2.55 15.42 10.87
N VAL A 111 3.68 15.91 10.36
CA VAL A 111 3.92 17.35 10.15
C VAL A 111 4.03 17.62 8.67
N GLU A 112 3.15 18.48 8.14
CA GLU A 112 3.16 18.90 6.75
C GLU A 112 2.97 20.42 6.70
N HIS A 113 3.87 21.14 6.01
CA HIS A 113 3.90 22.61 5.97
C HIS A 113 3.86 23.30 7.35
N GLY A 114 4.42 22.66 8.37
CA GLY A 114 4.45 23.19 9.76
C GLY A 114 3.16 22.94 10.56
N LEU A 115 2.13 22.34 9.95
CA LEU A 115 0.90 21.95 10.63
C LEU A 115 0.96 20.50 11.09
N ARG A 116 0.28 20.19 12.21
CA ARG A 116 0.19 18.84 12.77
C ARG A 116 -1.14 18.21 12.42
N PHE A 117 -1.10 17.00 11.88
CA PHE A 117 -2.27 16.22 11.52
C PHE A 117 -2.27 14.88 12.23
N GLU A 118 -3.42 14.47 12.75
CA GLU A 118 -3.65 13.11 13.22
C GLU A 118 -4.13 12.25 12.04
N VAL A 119 -3.46 11.11 11.81
CA VAL A 119 -3.77 10.18 10.75
C VAL A 119 -3.95 8.77 11.31
N GLY A 120 -4.89 8.02 10.76
CA GLY A 120 -5.10 6.61 11.10
C GLY A 120 -4.72 5.72 9.92
N LEU A 121 -3.68 4.89 10.06
CA LEU A 121 -3.23 4.03 8.95
C LEU A 121 -4.21 2.88 8.65
N LEU A 122 -4.99 2.47 9.65
CA LEU A 122 -6.09 1.50 9.58
C LEU A 122 -7.29 1.98 10.42
N PRO A 123 -8.50 1.39 10.24
CA PRO A 123 -8.89 0.42 9.20
C PRO A 123 -9.35 1.10 7.90
N HIS A 124 -9.39 2.44 7.89
CA HIS A 124 -9.99 3.20 6.80
C HIS A 124 -9.21 3.09 5.49
N ARG A 125 -9.93 3.25 4.38
CA ARG A 125 -9.34 3.23 3.03
C ARG A 125 -8.31 4.35 2.84
N ASN A 126 -8.55 5.49 3.46
CA ASN A 126 -7.66 6.65 3.43
C ASN A 126 -7.09 6.89 4.83
N SER A 127 -5.89 7.46 4.93
CA SER A 127 -5.25 7.75 6.21
C SER A 127 -5.76 9.03 6.88
N GLY A 128 -6.70 9.74 6.25
CA GLY A 128 -7.12 11.09 6.66
C GLY A 128 -6.32 12.23 6.01
N LEU A 129 -5.26 11.89 5.27
CA LEU A 129 -4.42 12.82 4.50
C LEU A 129 -4.30 12.33 3.05
N PHE A 130 -4.41 13.24 2.07
CA PHE A 130 -4.22 12.93 0.66
C PHE A 130 -2.84 13.41 0.21
N LEU A 131 -1.97 12.46 -0.09
CA LEU A 131 -0.66 12.75 -0.69
C LEU A 131 -0.84 12.81 -2.21
N GLU A 132 -0.41 13.92 -2.83
CA GLU A 132 -0.37 14.08 -4.29
C GLU A 132 0.58 13.06 -4.93
#